data_AF-A0A544Z541-F1
#
_entry.id   AF-A0A544Z541-F1
#
_cell.length_a   1.000
_cell.length_b   1.000
_cell.length_c   1.000
_cell.angle_alpha   90.00
_cell.angle_beta   90.00
_cell.angle_gamma   90.00
#
_symmetry.space_group_name_H-M   'P 1'
#
loop_
_entity.id
_entity.type
_entity.pdbx_description
1 polymer ?
#
loop_
_entity_poly.entity_id
_entity_poly.type
_entity_poly.pdbx_seq_one_letter_code
_entity_poly.pdbx_strand_id
1 'polypeptide(L)'
;MRRLSSTVVVVVGHRAAEVIAGLDGLHNVRAILRGERTPTEMTEVVTRASATYVLHDADPLAEVGEAWTGFFDGTTPVGGLEVAIEAAAGALRADRLVLPDYYIVLDPDSLTPTRRHWWLGVLAGAAPTRVMPSPASAGAVKETLRGLSAGRWWPADVEGWLRGLPRQVPDRVGLPGTTT
;
A
#
# COMPACT_ATOMS: atom_id res chain seq x y z
N MET A 1 9.32 0.02 14.23
CA MET A 1 9.33 -0.25 12.77
C MET A 1 10.78 -0.31 12.30
N ARG A 2 11.19 -1.44 11.72
CA ARG A 2 12.55 -1.66 11.24
C ARG A 2 12.70 -1.01 9.86
N ARG A 3 13.68 -0.11 9.70
CA ARG A 3 14.03 0.45 8.39
C ARG A 3 14.93 -0.56 7.68
N LEU A 4 14.50 -1.04 6.52
CA LEU A 4 15.32 -1.90 5.67
C LEU A 4 16.42 -1.05 5.02
N SER A 5 17.51 -1.69 4.59
CA SER A 5 18.60 -1.01 3.89
C SER A 5 18.18 -0.49 2.50
N SER A 6 17.11 -1.07 1.95
CA SER A 6 16.52 -0.74 0.66
C SER A 6 15.22 0.01 0.84
N THR A 7 14.88 0.87 -0.13
CA THR A 7 13.56 1.52 -0.18
C THR A 7 12.55 0.53 -0.74
N VAL A 8 11.57 0.11 0.07
CA VAL A 8 10.54 -0.85 -0.34
C VAL A 8 9.36 -0.10 -0.95
N VAL A 9 8.99 -0.49 -2.17
CA VAL A 9 7.90 0.10 -2.92
C VAL A 9 6.89 -0.98 -3.29
N VAL A 10 5.66 -0.81 -2.83
CA VAL A 10 4.53 -1.65 -3.27
C VAL A 10 3.90 -0.99 -4.49
N VAL A 11 3.76 -1.75 -5.58
CA VAL A 11 3.00 -1.33 -6.76
C VAL A 11 1.63 -2.01 -6.73
N VAL A 12 0.55 -1.23 -6.77
CA VAL A 12 -0.83 -1.71 -6.74
C VAL A 12 -1.59 -1.33 -7.99
N GLY A 13 -2.61 -2.12 -8.33
CA GLY A 13 -3.43 -1.94 -9.53
C GLY A 13 -3.39 -3.18 -10.43
N HIS A 14 -4.31 -3.27 -11.38
CA HIS A 14 -4.54 -4.50 -12.16
C HIS A 14 -3.30 -4.99 -12.92
N ARG A 15 -2.45 -4.06 -13.37
CA ARG A 15 -1.24 -4.35 -14.17
C ARG A 15 0.06 -4.34 -13.35
N ALA A 16 -0.01 -4.41 -12.02
CA ALA A 16 1.16 -4.30 -11.15
C ALA A 16 2.23 -5.35 -11.49
N ALA A 17 1.84 -6.62 -11.63
CA ALA A 17 2.77 -7.70 -11.95
C ALA A 17 3.48 -7.50 -13.31
N GLU A 18 2.74 -7.09 -14.35
CA GLU A 18 3.29 -6.79 -15.68
C GLU A 18 4.29 -5.63 -15.62
N VAL A 19 3.92 -4.55 -14.94
CA VAL A 19 4.76 -3.35 -14.81
C VAL A 19 6.02 -3.64 -14.00
N ILE A 20 5.92 -4.41 -12.91
CA ILE A 20 7.07 -4.84 -12.11
C ILE A 20 8.01 -5.73 -12.93
N ALA A 21 7.47 -6.69 -13.68
CA ALA A 21 8.27 -7.54 -14.56
C ALA A 21 9.02 -6.72 -15.61
N GLY A 22 8.40 -5.67 -16.17
CA GLY A 22 9.04 -4.74 -17.11
C GLY A 22 10.15 -3.86 -16.53
N LEU A 23 10.32 -3.85 -15.19
CA LEU A 23 11.39 -3.14 -14.49
C LEU A 23 12.56 -4.07 -14.11
N ASP A 24 12.38 -5.39 -14.29
CA ASP A 24 13.42 -6.38 -14.04
C ASP A 24 14.56 -6.20 -15.06
N GLY A 25 15.74 -5.79 -14.57
CA GLY A 25 16.89 -5.43 -15.40
C GLY A 25 17.44 -4.02 -15.15
N LEU A 26 16.73 -3.17 -14.41
CA LEU A 26 17.33 -1.92 -13.92
C LEU A 26 18.32 -2.21 -12.79
N HIS A 27 19.56 -1.73 -12.93
CA HIS A 27 20.67 -2.02 -12.00
C HIS A 27 20.41 -1.63 -10.53
N ASN A 28 19.53 -0.67 -10.29
CA ASN A 28 19.20 -0.16 -8.95
C ASN A 28 17.85 -0.66 -8.42
N VAL A 29 17.15 -1.52 -9.16
CA VAL A 29 15.83 -2.07 -8.82
C VAL A 29 15.90 -3.57 -8.66
N ARG A 30 15.28 -4.07 -7.60
CA ARG A 30 14.94 -5.48 -7.45
C ARG A 30 13.43 -5.66 -7.59
N ALA A 31 13.00 -6.23 -8.71
CA ALA A 31 11.61 -6.59 -8.95
C ALA A 31 11.29 -7.96 -8.33
N ILE A 32 10.23 -8.05 -7.53
CA ILE A 32 9.77 -9.28 -6.87
C ILE A 32 8.26 -9.40 -7.06
N LEU A 33 7.81 -10.41 -7.78
CA LEU A 33 6.39 -10.73 -7.89
C LEU A 33 5.94 -11.60 -6.72
N ARG A 34 4.73 -11.35 -6.20
CA ARG A 34 4.10 -12.13 -5.13
C ARG A 34 3.94 -13.58 -5.55
N GLY A 35 3.28 -13.81 -6.68
CA GLY A 35 2.86 -15.15 -7.09
C GLY A 35 2.04 -15.84 -6.00
N GLU A 36 2.35 -17.09 -5.70
CA GLU A 36 1.67 -17.89 -4.66
C GLU A 36 2.25 -17.69 -3.25
N ARG A 37 3.23 -16.80 -3.08
CA ARG A 37 3.88 -16.60 -1.78
C ARG A 37 2.91 -16.06 -0.73
N THR A 38 3.05 -16.59 0.48
CA THR A 38 2.40 -16.08 1.67
C THR A 38 2.95 -14.70 2.06
N PRO A 39 2.21 -13.91 2.87
CA PRO A 39 2.71 -12.61 3.35
C PRO A 39 4.04 -12.70 4.10
N THR A 40 4.25 -13.77 4.87
CA THR A 40 5.49 -13.99 5.62
C THR A 40 6.67 -14.29 4.68
N GLU A 41 6.49 -15.18 3.71
CA GLU A 41 7.52 -15.46 2.70
C GLU A 41 7.87 -14.20 1.91
N MET A 42 6.88 -13.38 1.56
CA MET A 42 7.12 -12.09 0.90
C MET A 42 7.96 -11.15 1.77
N THR A 43 7.60 -11.01 3.05
CA THR A 43 8.36 -10.18 4.00
C THR A 43 9.81 -10.65 4.12
N GLU A 44 10.06 -11.96 4.18
CA GLU A 44 11.40 -12.51 4.23
C GLU A 44 12.22 -12.26 2.96
N VAL A 45 11.61 -12.41 1.77
CA VAL A 45 12.27 -12.17 0.48
C VAL A 45 12.61 -10.68 0.33
N VAL A 46 11.68 -9.78 0.66
CA VAL A 46 11.88 -8.33 0.63
C VAL A 46 12.98 -7.90 1.62
N THR A 47 12.99 -8.47 2.83
CA THR A 47 13.99 -8.16 3.87
C THR A 47 15.40 -8.60 3.47
N ARG A 48 15.52 -9.70 2.72
CA ARG A 48 16.82 -10.22 2.25
C ARG A 48 17.31 -9.56 0.96
N ALA A 49 16.43 -8.87 0.24
CA ALA A 49 16.79 -8.21 -1.01
C ALA A 49 17.76 -7.04 -0.77
N SER A 50 18.72 -6.88 -1.69
CA SER A 50 19.67 -5.77 -1.67
C SER A 50 19.64 -5.05 -3.02
N ALA A 51 19.07 -3.85 -3.02
CA ALA A 51 19.04 -2.89 -4.12
C ALA A 51 18.74 -1.49 -3.57
N THR A 52 18.82 -0.44 -4.38
CA THR A 52 18.33 0.88 -3.96
C THR A 52 16.81 0.84 -3.74
N TYR A 53 16.08 0.24 -4.68
CA TYR A 53 14.64 0.05 -4.63
C TYR A 53 14.28 -1.44 -4.71
N VAL A 54 13.38 -1.89 -3.85
CA VAL A 54 12.77 -3.22 -3.91
C VAL A 54 11.30 -3.04 -4.24
N LEU A 55 10.87 -3.51 -5.41
CA LEU A 55 9.50 -3.37 -5.90
C LEU A 55 8.76 -4.70 -5.81
N HIS A 56 7.54 -4.68 -5.28
CA HIS A 56 6.65 -5.84 -5.30
C HIS A 56 5.16 -5.49 -5.36
N ASP A 57 4.32 -6.44 -5.73
CA ASP A 57 2.86 -6.33 -5.85
C ASP A 57 2.10 -6.89 -4.64
N ALA A 58 2.80 -7.45 -3.65
CA ALA A 58 2.18 -7.89 -2.41
C ALA A 58 1.81 -6.70 -1.51
N ASP A 59 0.62 -6.12 -1.70
CA ASP A 59 0.10 -5.08 -0.79
C ASP A 59 -0.17 -5.67 0.61
N PRO A 60 0.57 -5.24 1.65
CA PRO A 60 0.38 -5.76 3.00
C PRO A 60 -1.01 -5.43 3.57
N LEU A 61 -1.65 -4.36 3.11
CA LEU A 61 -2.98 -3.96 3.58
C LEU A 61 -4.09 -4.30 2.58
N ALA A 62 -3.84 -5.22 1.62
CA ALA A 62 -4.80 -5.59 0.59
C ALA A 62 -6.17 -5.99 1.17
N GLU A 63 -6.17 -6.93 2.13
CA GLU A 63 -7.38 -7.44 2.78
C GLU A 63 -8.13 -6.35 3.56
N VAL A 64 -7.40 -5.46 4.24
CA VAL A 64 -8.00 -4.32 4.94
C VAL A 64 -8.66 -3.37 3.94
N GLY A 65 -7.97 -3.06 2.85
CA GLY A 65 -8.53 -2.20 1.81
C GLY A 65 -9.74 -2.81 1.12
N GLU A 66 -9.75 -4.13 0.90
CA GLU A 66 -10.90 -4.85 0.34
C GLU A 66 -12.09 -4.82 1.31
N ALA A 67 -11.85 -5.15 2.58
CA ALA A 67 -12.88 -5.12 3.61
C ALA A 67 -13.43 -3.71 3.84
N TRP A 68 -12.58 -2.67 3.81
CA TRP A 68 -12.99 -1.27 3.93
C TRP A 68 -13.82 -0.83 2.72
N THR A 69 -13.41 -1.22 1.51
CA THR A 69 -14.17 -0.95 0.28
C THR A 69 -15.55 -1.60 0.39
N GLY A 70 -15.62 -2.89 0.70
CA GLY A 70 -16.89 -3.60 0.79
C GLY A 70 -17.76 -3.20 1.98
N PHE A 71 -17.18 -2.69 3.08
CA PHE A 71 -17.93 -2.08 4.17
C PHE A 71 -18.70 -0.85 3.71
N PHE A 72 -18.05 0.06 2.98
CA PHE A 72 -18.71 1.27 2.47
C PHE A 72 -19.60 1.02 1.25
N ASP A 73 -19.27 0.02 0.42
CA ASP A 73 -20.11 -0.41 -0.71
C ASP A 73 -21.29 -1.30 -0.27
N GLY A 74 -21.34 -1.72 1.00
CA GLY A 74 -22.40 -2.59 1.53
C GLY A 74 -22.36 -4.02 1.01
N THR A 75 -21.19 -4.50 0.58
CA THR A 75 -20.99 -5.83 -0.04
C THR A 75 -20.33 -6.86 0.88
N THR A 76 -19.79 -6.42 2.02
CA THR A 76 -19.12 -7.29 3.01
C THR A 76 -20.04 -7.61 4.19
N PRO A 77 -19.97 -8.82 4.79
CA PRO A 77 -20.65 -9.13 6.04
C PRO A 77 -20.31 -8.16 7.18
N VAL A 78 -21.26 -7.95 8.09
CA VAL A 78 -21.05 -7.17 9.31
C VAL A 78 -19.86 -7.76 10.09
N GLY A 79 -18.94 -6.90 10.55
CA GLY A 79 -17.74 -7.32 11.27
C GLY A 79 -16.54 -7.68 10.40
N GLY A 80 -16.71 -7.78 9.06
CA GLY A 80 -15.62 -8.18 8.16
C GLY A 80 -14.44 -7.22 8.15
N LEU A 81 -14.71 -5.91 8.26
CA LEU A 81 -13.68 -4.87 8.36
C LEU A 81 -12.89 -4.99 9.67
N GLU A 82 -13.58 -5.18 10.80
CA GLU A 82 -12.96 -5.33 12.12
C GLU A 82 -12.04 -6.55 12.18
N VAL A 83 -12.46 -7.68 11.59
CA VAL A 83 -11.63 -8.88 11.49
C VAL A 83 -10.36 -8.61 10.68
N ALA A 84 -10.49 -7.99 9.50
CA ALA A 84 -9.34 -7.66 8.66
C ALA A 84 -8.36 -6.69 9.37
N ILE A 85 -8.89 -5.70 10.10
CA ILE A 85 -8.12 -4.75 10.91
C ILE A 85 -7.31 -5.48 11.99
N GLU A 86 -7.95 -6.32 12.80
CA GLU A 86 -7.25 -6.98 13.90
C GLU A 86 -6.27 -8.06 13.40
N ALA A 87 -6.56 -8.71 12.26
CA ALA A 87 -5.62 -9.60 11.60
C ALA A 87 -4.35 -8.86 11.14
N ALA A 88 -4.52 -7.73 10.44
CA ALA A 88 -3.39 -6.90 9.99
C ALA A 88 -2.60 -6.30 11.17
N ALA A 89 -3.28 -5.78 12.19
CA ALA A 89 -2.65 -5.26 13.41
C ALA A 89 -1.86 -6.37 14.13
N GLY A 90 -2.42 -7.58 14.22
CA GLY A 90 -1.74 -8.74 14.76
C GLY A 90 -0.49 -9.16 13.98
N ALA A 91 -0.55 -9.11 12.64
CA ALA A 91 0.58 -9.42 11.78
C ALA A 91 1.70 -8.37 11.88
N LEU A 92 1.35 -7.08 11.92
CA LEU A 92 2.28 -5.97 12.14
C LEU A 92 3.00 -6.09 13.48
N ARG A 93 2.26 -6.36 14.56
CA ARG A 93 2.83 -6.52 15.90
C ARG A 93 3.80 -7.69 16.01
N ALA A 94 3.55 -8.74 15.22
CA ALA A 94 4.40 -9.91 15.16
C ALA A 94 5.51 -9.82 14.09
N ASP A 95 5.72 -8.65 13.48
CA ASP A 95 6.67 -8.42 12.39
C ASP A 95 6.51 -9.38 11.19
N ARG A 96 5.32 -9.98 11.02
CA ARG A 96 4.98 -10.87 9.89
C ARG A 96 4.56 -10.10 8.63
N LEU A 97 4.37 -8.80 8.79
CA LEU A 97 3.95 -7.85 7.77
C LEU A 97 4.65 -6.53 8.07
N VAL A 98 5.14 -5.86 7.02
CA VAL A 98 5.82 -4.57 7.11
C VAL A 98 5.16 -3.61 6.13
N LEU A 99 4.89 -2.37 6.58
CA LEU A 99 4.42 -1.32 5.67
C LEU A 99 5.56 -0.88 4.74
N PRO A 100 5.30 -0.67 3.43
CA PRO A 100 6.34 -0.26 2.50
C PRO A 100 6.78 1.18 2.76
N ASP A 101 7.94 1.59 2.27
CA ASP A 101 8.32 3.00 2.28
C ASP A 101 7.36 3.83 1.39
N TYR A 102 6.95 3.27 0.25
CA TYR A 102 6.05 3.92 -0.72
C TYR A 102 5.06 2.94 -1.35
N TYR A 103 3.90 3.44 -1.71
CA TYR A 103 2.93 2.87 -2.62
C TYR A 103 2.99 3.60 -3.96
N ILE A 104 2.95 2.85 -5.05
CA ILE A 104 2.67 3.37 -6.40
C ILE A 104 1.34 2.78 -6.87
N VAL A 105 0.34 3.64 -7.09
CA VAL A 105 -1.01 3.25 -7.51
C VAL A 105 -1.13 3.40 -9.02
N LEU A 106 -1.25 2.28 -9.71
CA LEU A 106 -1.37 2.25 -11.17
C LEU A 106 -2.79 2.60 -11.62
N ASP A 107 -2.87 3.50 -12.60
CA ASP A 107 -4.12 3.92 -13.28
C ASP A 107 -5.29 4.14 -12.29
N PRO A 108 -5.16 5.03 -11.30
CA PRO A 108 -6.15 5.19 -10.24
C PRO A 108 -7.54 5.58 -10.75
N ASP A 109 -7.63 6.21 -11.92
CA ASP A 109 -8.90 6.59 -12.55
C ASP A 109 -9.66 5.40 -13.14
N SER A 110 -9.01 4.24 -13.29
CA SER A 110 -9.67 2.98 -13.69
C SER A 110 -10.32 2.24 -12.52
N LEU A 111 -10.05 2.65 -11.28
CA LEU A 111 -10.58 2.02 -10.07
C LEU A 111 -12.02 2.45 -9.80
N THR A 112 -12.77 1.63 -9.06
CA THR A 112 -14.06 2.08 -8.51
C THR A 112 -13.83 3.26 -7.56
N PRO A 113 -14.80 4.19 -7.42
CA PRO A 113 -14.62 5.39 -6.59
C PRO A 113 -14.19 5.07 -5.16
N THR A 114 -14.87 4.13 -4.48
CA THR A 114 -14.51 3.70 -3.13
C THR A 114 -13.10 3.12 -3.09
N ARG A 115 -12.76 2.22 -4.02
CA ARG A 115 -11.42 1.62 -4.05
C ARG A 115 -10.31 2.64 -4.31
N ARG A 116 -10.58 3.67 -5.11
CA ARG A 116 -9.65 4.79 -5.31
C ARG A 116 -9.41 5.56 -4.01
N HIS A 117 -10.46 5.81 -3.22
CA HIS A 117 -10.35 6.50 -1.92
C HIS A 117 -9.58 5.69 -0.86
N TRP A 118 -9.50 4.37 -0.97
CA TRP A 118 -8.63 3.58 -0.11
C TRP A 118 -7.16 4.03 -0.24
N TRP A 119 -6.61 4.07 -1.45
CA TRP A 119 -5.22 4.49 -1.62
C TRP A 119 -5.06 6.01 -1.57
N LEU A 120 -5.84 6.76 -2.36
CA LEU A 120 -5.66 8.21 -2.53
C LEU A 120 -6.37 9.07 -1.47
N GLY A 121 -7.12 8.44 -0.56
CA GLY A 121 -7.78 9.10 0.55
C GLY A 121 -7.26 8.61 1.90
N VAL A 122 -7.49 7.33 2.23
CA VAL A 122 -7.09 6.73 3.52
C VAL A 122 -5.57 6.67 3.67
N LEU A 123 -4.87 6.01 2.76
CA LEU A 123 -3.41 5.88 2.87
C LEU A 123 -2.70 7.21 2.62
N ALA A 124 -3.09 7.95 1.58
CA ALA A 124 -2.53 9.26 1.30
C ALA A 124 -2.84 10.27 2.42
N GLY A 125 -3.99 10.20 3.09
CA GLY A 125 -4.30 11.03 4.25
C GLY A 125 -3.40 10.74 5.45
N ALA A 126 -2.96 9.49 5.62
CA ALA A 126 -2.02 9.09 6.66
C ALA A 126 -0.58 9.51 6.36
N ALA A 127 -0.13 9.35 5.11
CA ALA A 127 1.21 9.71 4.64
C ALA A 127 1.21 10.15 3.16
N PRO A 128 0.95 11.45 2.86
CA PRO A 128 0.67 11.92 1.50
C PRO A 128 1.79 11.67 0.48
N THR A 129 3.05 11.87 0.89
CA THR A 129 4.23 11.72 0.03
C THR A 129 4.61 10.25 -0.21
N ARG A 130 3.88 9.30 0.41
CA ARG A 130 4.13 7.86 0.31
C ARG A 130 3.17 7.12 -0.59
N VAL A 131 2.16 7.80 -1.15
CA VAL A 131 1.21 7.18 -2.08
C VAL A 131 1.22 7.97 -3.37
N MET A 132 1.81 7.39 -4.41
CA MET A 132 2.04 8.07 -5.68
C MET A 132 1.18 7.46 -6.78
N PRO A 133 0.29 8.22 -7.43
CA PRO A 133 -0.38 7.74 -8.63
C PRO A 133 0.63 7.66 -9.79
N SER A 134 0.48 6.66 -10.66
CA SER A 134 1.31 6.51 -11.86
C SER A 134 0.52 5.81 -12.98
N PRO A 135 0.75 6.14 -14.26
CA PRO A 135 0.28 5.31 -15.36
C PRO A 135 0.80 3.87 -15.27
N ALA A 136 0.02 2.88 -15.72
CA ALA A 136 0.44 1.47 -15.75
C ALA A 136 1.49 1.16 -16.84
N SER A 137 2.70 1.68 -16.68
CA SER A 137 3.85 1.37 -17.51
C SER A 137 5.15 1.39 -16.71
N ALA A 138 6.11 0.53 -17.10
CA ALA A 138 7.43 0.50 -16.48
C ALA A 138 8.15 1.86 -16.60
N GLY A 139 8.03 2.54 -17.74
CA GLY A 139 8.61 3.87 -17.95
C GLY A 139 8.07 4.91 -16.96
N ALA A 140 6.75 4.97 -16.78
CA ALA A 140 6.14 5.92 -15.85
C ALA A 140 6.51 5.63 -14.38
N VAL A 141 6.47 4.36 -13.97
CA VAL A 141 6.90 3.95 -12.62
C VAL A 141 8.37 4.28 -12.38
N LYS A 142 9.24 4.09 -13.37
CA LYS A 142 10.66 4.48 -13.28
C LYS A 142 10.82 5.98 -13.05
N GLU A 143 10.05 6.83 -13.72
CA GLU A 143 10.06 8.27 -13.47
C GLU A 143 9.50 8.61 -12.08
N THR A 144 8.46 7.92 -11.62
CA THR A 144 7.94 8.06 -10.24
C THR A 144 9.02 7.73 -9.21
N LEU A 145 9.80 6.65 -9.39
CA LEU A 145 10.89 6.27 -8.48
C LEU A 145 11.96 7.35 -8.36
N ARG A 146 12.27 8.06 -9.45
CA ARG A 146 13.24 9.18 -9.44
C ARG A 146 12.74 10.41 -8.68
N GLY A 147 11.42 10.59 -8.64
CA GLY A 147 10.76 11.72 -7.98
C GLY A 147 10.39 11.48 -6.52
N LEU A 148 10.73 10.31 -5.94
CA LEU A 148 10.41 10.01 -4.55
C LEU A 148 11.08 11.02 -3.61
N SER A 149 10.27 11.66 -2.78
CA SER A 149 10.72 12.64 -1.80
C SER A 149 10.52 12.12 -0.38
N ALA A 150 11.34 12.62 0.54
CA ALA A 150 11.13 12.39 1.95
C ALA A 150 9.90 13.16 2.44
N GLY A 151 9.16 12.57 3.36
CA GLY A 151 8.04 13.22 4.02
C GLY A 151 7.54 12.42 5.21
N ARG A 152 6.35 12.78 5.70
CA ARG A 152 5.74 12.16 6.88
C ARG A 152 5.82 10.63 6.79
N TRP A 153 6.38 9.99 7.81
CA TRP A 153 6.35 8.55 7.92
C TRP A 153 4.90 8.08 8.17
N TRP A 154 4.63 6.78 8.01
CA TRP A 154 3.36 6.19 8.43
C TRP A 154 3.06 6.53 9.90
N PRO A 155 1.77 6.53 10.31
CA PRO A 155 1.37 6.82 11.68
C PRO A 155 2.20 6.04 12.71
N ALA A 156 2.64 6.69 13.79
CA ALA A 156 3.42 6.03 14.83
C ALA A 156 2.60 4.92 15.53
N ASP A 157 1.31 5.19 15.76
CA ASP A 157 0.33 4.21 16.20
C ASP A 157 -0.46 3.68 14.99
N VAL A 158 0.14 2.75 14.25
CA VAL A 158 -0.49 2.10 13.10
C VAL A 158 -1.75 1.33 13.54
N GLU A 159 -1.73 0.68 14.70
CA GLU A 159 -2.87 -0.11 15.15
C GLU A 159 -4.08 0.77 15.48
N GLY A 160 -3.89 1.85 16.22
CA GLY A 160 -4.95 2.82 16.51
C GLY A 160 -5.48 3.48 15.23
N TRP A 161 -4.60 3.75 14.26
CA TRP A 161 -5.02 4.24 12.95
C TRP A 161 -5.88 3.22 12.19
N LEU A 162 -5.49 1.94 12.14
CA LEU A 162 -6.29 0.88 11.52
C LEU A 162 -7.66 0.73 12.19
N ARG A 163 -7.72 0.75 13.53
CA ARG A 163 -8.99 0.72 14.29
C ARG A 163 -9.87 1.95 14.08
N GLY A 164 -9.31 3.03 13.54
CA GLY A 164 -10.03 4.24 13.15
C GLY A 164 -10.70 4.16 11.78
N LEU A 165 -10.39 3.16 10.95
CA LEU A 165 -10.85 3.06 9.57
C LEU A 165 -12.38 3.05 9.37
N PRO A 166 -13.20 2.45 10.25
CA PRO A 166 -14.66 2.52 10.12
C PRO A 166 -15.22 3.94 10.14
N ARG A 167 -14.47 4.92 10.69
CA ARG A 167 -14.85 6.34 10.73
C ARG A 167 -14.32 7.16 9.54
N GLN A 168 -13.48 6.58 8.69
CA GLN A 168 -12.92 7.25 7.53
C GLN A 168 -13.82 7.03 6.31
N VAL A 169 -14.74 7.97 6.08
CA VAL A 169 -15.72 7.89 4.99
C VAL A 169 -15.04 8.25 3.64
N PRO A 170 -15.23 7.47 2.56
CA PRO A 170 -14.54 7.66 1.27
C PRO A 170 -14.54 9.11 0.75
N ASP A 171 -15.70 9.77 0.72
CA ASP A 171 -15.83 11.12 0.16
C ASP A 171 -15.31 12.24 1.08
N ARG A 172 -14.86 11.89 2.29
CA ARG A 172 -14.37 12.83 3.31
C ARG A 172 -12.92 12.58 3.71
N VAL A 173 -12.38 11.41 3.42
CA VAL A 173 -11.05 11.02 3.86
C VAL A 173 -9.98 11.77 3.04
N GLY A 174 -8.93 12.25 3.72
CA GLY A 174 -7.86 13.02 3.09
C GLY A 174 -8.17 14.51 2.88
N LEU A 175 -9.40 14.97 3.16
CA LEU A 175 -9.74 16.39 3.20
C LEU A 175 -9.39 16.97 4.59
N PRO A 176 -8.85 18.20 4.67
CA PRO A 176 -8.72 18.89 5.95
C PRO A 176 -10.11 19.02 6.55
N GLY A 177 -10.31 18.42 7.73
CA GLY A 177 -11.61 18.42 8.38
C GLY A 177 -12.09 19.86 8.60
N THR A 178 -13.29 20.15 8.14
CA THR A 178 -14.03 21.33 8.59
C THR A 178 -14.40 21.08 10.04
N THR A 179 -13.52 21.45 10.96
CA THR A 179 -13.86 21.57 12.37
C THR A 179 -14.95 22.62 12.47
N THR A 180 -16.18 22.20 12.76
CA THR A 180 -17.25 23.11 13.21
C THR A 180 -17.30 23.04 14.72
#